data_AF-A0A533VN94-F1
#
_entry.id   AF-A0A533VN94-F1
#
_cell.length_a   1.000
_cell.length_b   1.000
_cell.length_c   1.000
_cell.angle_alpha   90.00
_cell.angle_beta   90.00
_cell.angle_gamma   90.00
#
_symmetry.space_group_name_H-M   'P 1'
#
loop_
_entity.id
_entity.type
_entity.pdbx_description
1 polymer ?
#
loop_
_entity_poly.entity_id
_entity_poly.type
_entity_poly.pdbx_seq_one_letter_code
_entity_poly.pdbx_strand_id
1 'polypeptide(L)' 'FGTRRVHPALAPMVERASYLAGFDGVSNVLGAELLHLKASGTMPHALIQVVGDQESAWKMYDKTIAS' A
#
# COMPACT_ATOMS: atom_id res chain seq x y z
N PHE A 1 -1.04 5.60 -3.55
CA PHE A 1 -1.28 6.02 -2.14
C PHE A 1 -2.34 7.11 -1.94
N GLY A 2 -2.94 7.67 -3.01
CA GLY A 2 -3.91 8.76 -2.91
C GLY A 2 -5.34 8.33 -2.55
N THR A 3 -5.66 7.05 -2.71
CA THR A 3 -7.03 6.52 -2.68
C THR A 3 -7.81 6.75 -1.39
N ARG A 4 -7.13 6.86 -0.25
CA ARG A 4 -7.77 7.22 1.03
C ARG A 4 -8.39 8.61 1.10
N ARG A 5 -8.17 9.48 0.09
CA ARG A 5 -8.73 10.85 0.02
C ARG A 5 -9.90 10.98 -0.95
N VAL A 6 -10.31 9.90 -1.61
CA VAL A 6 -11.44 9.91 -2.54
C VAL A 6 -12.52 8.94 -2.06
N HIS A 7 -13.71 9.05 -2.63
CA HIS A 7 -14.76 8.09 -2.37
C HIS A 7 -14.27 6.67 -2.77
N PRO A 8 -14.38 5.64 -1.90
CA PRO A 8 -13.80 4.32 -2.15
C PRO A 8 -14.24 3.67 -3.48
N ALA A 9 -15.48 3.93 -3.92
CA ALA A 9 -15.98 3.46 -5.21
C ALA A 9 -15.17 3.97 -6.42
N LEU A 10 -14.51 5.13 -6.29
CA LEU A 10 -13.67 5.73 -7.33
C LEU A 10 -12.20 5.31 -7.22
N ALA A 11 -11.83 4.53 -6.19
CA ALA A 11 -10.43 4.20 -5.93
C ALA A 11 -9.73 3.51 -7.11
N PRO A 12 -10.35 2.53 -7.81
CA PRO A 12 -9.73 1.92 -8.98
C PRO A 12 -9.47 2.90 -10.13
N MET A 13 -10.40 3.83 -10.36
CA MET A 13 -10.28 4.85 -11.40
C MET A 13 -9.07 5.76 -11.14
N VAL A 14 -8.89 6.18 -9.88
CA VAL A 14 -7.79 7.07 -9.48
C VAL A 14 -6.43 6.37 -9.57
N GLU A 15 -6.34 5.10 -9.15
CA GLU A 15 -5.09 4.33 -9.25
C GLU A 15 -4.74 4.06 -10.71
N ARG A 16 -5.73 3.75 -11.56
CA ARG A 16 -5.54 3.64 -13.02
C ARG A 16 -5.02 4.95 -13.64
N ALA A 17 -5.64 6.08 -13.31
CA ALA A 17 -5.19 7.38 -13.81
C ALA A 17 -3.76 7.69 -13.37
N SER A 18 -3.41 7.36 -12.12
CA SER A 18 -2.05 7.53 -11.59
C SER A 18 -1.04 6.65 -12.34
N TYR A 19 -1.36 5.38 -12.57
CA TYR A 19 -0.49 4.47 -13.33
C TYR A 19 -0.25 4.97 -14.75
N LEU A 20 -1.30 5.38 -15.46
CA LEU A 20 -1.19 5.94 -16.82
C LEU A 20 -0.40 7.26 -16.88
N ALA A 21 -0.38 8.02 -15.79
CA ALA A 21 0.41 9.25 -15.69
C ALA A 21 1.92 9.00 -15.49
N GLY A 22 2.35 7.72 -15.41
CA GLY A 22 3.75 7.32 -15.31
C GLY A 22 4.19 6.92 -13.91
N PHE A 23 3.26 6.63 -12.98
CA PHE A 23 3.61 6.06 -11.69
C PHE A 23 3.91 4.56 -11.84
N ASP A 24 4.99 4.07 -11.25
CA ASP A 24 5.44 2.68 -11.37
C ASP A 24 4.56 1.66 -10.63
N GLY A 25 3.65 2.12 -9.77
CA GLY A 25 2.84 1.22 -8.96
C GLY A 25 1.68 1.89 -8.24
N VAL A 26 0.78 1.04 -7.75
CA VAL A 26 -0.46 1.43 -7.09
C VAL A 26 -0.55 0.80 -5.71
N SER A 27 -1.26 1.45 -4.79
CA SER A 27 -1.33 1.00 -3.39
C SER A 27 -2.64 0.34 -2.99
N ASN A 28 -3.68 0.57 -3.79
CA ASN A 28 -4.99 0.00 -3.53
C ASN A 28 -5.03 -1.43 -4.08
N VAL A 29 -5.46 -2.39 -3.27
CA VAL A 29 -5.51 -3.81 -3.65
C VAL A 29 -6.42 -4.04 -4.85
N LEU A 30 -7.67 -3.55 -4.80
CA LEU A 30 -8.62 -3.69 -5.89
C LEU A 30 -8.15 -2.96 -7.16
N GLY A 31 -7.57 -1.77 -7.00
CA GLY A 31 -6.98 -1.02 -8.12
C GLY A 31 -5.83 -1.78 -8.79
N ALA A 32 -4.97 -2.44 -8.00
CA ALA A 32 -3.87 -3.24 -8.52
C ALA A 32 -4.36 -4.49 -9.27
N GLU A 33 -5.34 -5.20 -8.70
CA GLU A 33 -5.95 -6.38 -9.31
C GLU A 33 -6.55 -6.06 -10.69
N LEU A 34 -7.32 -4.97 -10.78
CA LEU A 34 -7.94 -4.51 -12.03
C LEU A 34 -6.93 -4.03 -13.09
N LEU A 35 -5.73 -3.63 -12.66
CA LEU A 35 -4.63 -3.22 -13.55
C LEU A 35 -3.66 -4.36 -13.86
N HIS A 36 -3.88 -5.57 -13.31
CA HIS A 36 -2.95 -6.69 -13.38
C HIS A 36 -1.55 -6.34 -12.86
N LEU A 37 -1.49 -5.52 -11.80
CA LEU A 37 -0.26 -5.10 -11.12
C LEU A 37 -0.22 -5.69 -9.70
N LYS A 38 0.99 -5.75 -9.12
CA LYS A 38 1.15 -6.04 -7.69
C LYS A 38 0.97 -4.74 -6.89
N ALA A 39 0.07 -4.76 -5.90
CA ALA A 39 -0.08 -3.63 -4.99
C ALA A 39 1.21 -3.43 -4.18
N SER A 40 1.61 -2.17 -4.00
CA SER A 40 2.82 -1.79 -3.24
C SER A 40 2.47 -1.00 -1.98
N GLY A 41 3.22 -1.26 -0.91
CA GLY A 41 3.04 -0.62 0.38
C GLY A 41 4.21 -0.91 1.31
N THR A 42 4.43 -0.02 2.27
CA THR A 42 5.44 -0.16 3.32
C THR A 42 4.76 -0.42 4.66
N MET A 43 5.57 -0.69 5.68
CA MET A 43 5.12 -0.71 7.07
C MET A 43 4.33 0.56 7.45
N PRO A 44 3.16 0.43 8.11
CA PRO A 44 2.45 1.56 8.69
C PRO A 44 2.99 1.91 10.09
N HIS A 45 2.94 3.19 10.47
CA HIS A 45 3.30 3.63 11.82
C HIS A 45 2.48 2.94 12.94
N ALA A 46 1.25 2.53 12.64
CA ALA A 46 0.40 1.79 13.58
C ALA A 46 1.05 0.47 14.05
N LEU A 47 1.86 -0.18 13.21
CA LEU A 47 2.59 -1.39 13.59
C LEU A 47 3.57 -1.10 14.74
N ILE A 48 4.35 -0.03 14.61
CA ILE A 48 5.30 0.41 15.62
C ILE A 48 4.56 0.76 16.92
N GLN A 49 3.40 1.44 16.82
CA GLN A 49 2.61 1.83 17.99
C GLN A 49 2.04 0.63 18.76
N VAL A 50 1.56 -0.41 18.05
CA VAL A 50 1.03 -1.62 18.68
C VAL A 50 2.13 -2.47 19.32
N VAL A 51 3.31 -2.54 18.68
CA VAL A 51 4.47 -3.27 19.22
C VAL A 51 5.12 -2.53 20.38
N GLY A 52 5.11 -1.19 20.35
CA GLY A 52 5.71 -0.32 21.37
C GLY A 52 7.22 -0.12 21.23
N ASP A 53 7.87 -0.80 20.28
CA ASP A 53 9.29 -0.71 19.99
C ASP A 53 9.58 -0.75 18.48
N GLN A 54 10.48 0.12 18.02
CA GLN A 54 10.81 0.28 16.60
C GLN A 54 11.62 -0.90 16.06
N GLU A 55 12.65 -1.35 16.78
CA GLU A 55 13.54 -2.41 16.33
C GLU A 55 12.78 -3.74 16.21
N SER A 56 11.96 -4.04 17.22
CA SER A 56 11.10 -5.22 17.24
C SER A 56 10.07 -5.18 16.10
N ALA A 57 9.46 -4.03 15.82
CA ALA A 57 8.49 -3.88 14.74
C ALA A 57 9.13 -4.11 13.35
N TRP A 58 10.33 -3.58 13.11
CA TRP A 58 11.07 -3.80 11.86
C TRP A 58 11.43 -5.26 11.65
N LYS A 59 12.00 -5.92 12.67
CA LYS A 59 12.33 -7.35 12.62
C LYS A 59 11.08 -8.21 12.37
N MET A 60 9.95 -7.85 12.98
CA MET A 60 8.69 -8.56 12.80
C MET A 60 8.15 -8.43 11.37
N TYR A 61 8.20 -7.23 10.79
CA TYR A 61 7.78 -6.98 9.42
C TYR A 61 8.68 -7.69 8.40
N ASP A 62 10.00 -7.62 8.58
CA ASP A 62 10.99 -8.31 7.74
C ASP A 62 10.75 -9.82 7.71
N LYS A 63 10.59 -10.43 8.90
CA LYS A 63 10.32 -11.88 9.04
C LYS A 63 8.99 -12.33 8.42
N THR A 64 8.00 -11.45 8.29
CA THR A 64 6.63 -11.83 7.86
C THR A 64 6.32 -11.46 6.41
N ILE A 65 6.86 -10.35 5.91
CA ILE A 65 6.49 -9.76 4.62
C ILE A 65 7.65 -9.74 3.63
N ALA A 66 8.90 -9.59 4.11
CA ALA A 66 10.07 -9.45 3.23
C ALA A 66 10.73 -10.79 2.84
N SER A 67 10.19 -11.91 3.33
CA SER A 67 10.62 -13.27 2.98
C SER A 67 10.02 -13.76 1.66
#